data_AF-A0A0C1R9T0-F1
#
_entry.id   AF-A0A0C1R9T0-F1
#
_cell.length_a   1.000
_cell.length_b   1.000
_cell.length_c   1.000
_cell.angle_alpha   90.00
_cell.angle_beta   90.00
_cell.angle_gamma   90.00
#
_symmetry.space_group_name_H-M   'P 1'
#
loop_
_entity.id
_entity.type
_entity.pdbx_description
1 polymer ?
#
loop_
_entity_poly.entity_id
_entity_poly.type
_entity_poly.pdbx_seq_one_letter_code
_entity_poly.pdbx_strand_id
1 'polypeptide(L)'
;MQSGITNPLSETFRIYNSNKNIEEKDSDLRFIYHWIPKFLGYSLQDILQGKYIEHGLYLPPILDWSKTRLVNGKIVSAIRKRVRERLLANGGDEYENAIATKTTVEKYFESKDKQYKQFLELESQLENSSIASIEKQRAAQ
;
A
#
# COMPACT_ATOMS: atom_id res chain seq x y z
N MET A 1 5.38 -14.22 -2.04
CA MET A 1 4.68 -13.10 -1.35
C MET A 1 3.92 -12.17 -2.31
N GLN A 2 4.52 -11.64 -3.39
CA GLN A 2 3.85 -10.64 -4.25
C GLN A 2 2.61 -11.13 -5.03
N SER A 3 2.53 -12.41 -5.37
CA SER A 3 1.39 -13.05 -6.04
C SER A 3 0.27 -13.52 -5.09
N GLY A 4 0.30 -13.14 -3.80
CA GLY A 4 -0.81 -13.40 -2.88
C GLY A 4 -0.92 -14.83 -2.34
N ILE A 5 0.16 -15.63 -2.38
CA ILE A 5 0.27 -16.88 -1.60
C ILE A 5 0.47 -16.51 -0.12
N THR A 6 -0.50 -15.85 0.51
CA THR A 6 -0.44 -15.57 1.94
C THR A 6 -1.74 -15.80 2.67
N ASN A 7 -2.86 -16.17 2.01
CA ASN A 7 -4.05 -16.78 2.65
C ASN A 7 -5.17 -16.95 1.61
N PRO A 8 -5.52 -18.18 1.17
CA PRO A 8 -6.62 -18.40 0.23
C PRO A 8 -8.01 -18.16 0.87
N LEU A 9 -8.11 -18.12 2.20
CA LEU A 9 -9.34 -17.77 2.92
C LEU A 9 -9.60 -16.25 2.96
N SER A 10 -8.57 -15.41 2.79
CA SER A 10 -8.75 -13.95 2.87
C SER A 10 -9.71 -13.45 1.79
N GLU A 11 -10.66 -12.60 2.21
CA GLU A 11 -11.64 -11.95 1.35
C GLU A 11 -11.05 -10.81 0.53
N THR A 12 -9.97 -10.22 1.01
CA THR A 12 -9.34 -9.07 0.37
C THR A 12 -8.07 -9.46 -0.34
N PHE A 13 -7.76 -8.71 -1.39
CA PHE A 13 -6.51 -8.77 -2.12
C PHE A 13 -6.11 -7.36 -2.53
N ARG A 14 -4.83 -7.18 -2.85
CA ARG A 14 -4.27 -5.87 -3.17
C ARG A 14 -3.82 -5.81 -4.62
N ILE A 15 -4.25 -4.77 -5.32
CA ILE A 15 -3.69 -4.32 -6.59
C ILE A 15 -3.08 -2.96 -6.30
N TYR A 16 -1.75 -2.85 -6.38
CA TYR A 16 -1.03 -1.62 -6.05
C TYR A 16 -1.24 -0.57 -7.14
N ASN A 17 -1.36 0.70 -6.72
CA ASN A 17 -1.34 1.85 -7.62
C ASN A 17 0.11 2.32 -7.77
N SER A 18 0.66 2.23 -8.96
CA SER A 18 2.04 2.65 -9.24
C SER A 18 2.26 4.13 -8.91
N ASN A 19 1.29 5.00 -9.21
CA ASN A 19 1.41 6.44 -8.95
C ASN A 19 1.55 6.73 -7.44
N LYS A 20 0.67 6.13 -6.64
CA LYS A 20 0.71 6.24 -5.18
C LYS A 20 2.00 5.65 -4.60
N ASN A 21 2.47 4.54 -5.17
CA ASN A 21 3.72 3.93 -4.73
C ASN A 21 4.93 4.84 -4.95
N ILE A 22 4.97 5.58 -6.06
CA ILE A 22 6.06 6.54 -6.32
C ILE A 22 6.00 7.65 -5.27
N GLU A 23 4.82 8.24 -5.04
CA GLU A 23 4.63 9.27 -4.01
C GLU A 23 5.06 8.81 -2.61
N GLU A 24 4.79 7.56 -2.24
CA GLU A 24 5.11 7.03 -0.91
C GLU A 24 6.57 6.55 -0.76
N LYS A 25 7.23 6.15 -1.85
CA LYS A 25 8.51 5.42 -1.79
C LYS A 25 9.68 6.13 -2.46
N ASP A 26 9.40 7.05 -3.38
CA ASP A 26 10.40 7.77 -4.17
C ASP A 26 9.89 9.20 -4.47
N SER A 27 9.44 9.90 -3.43
CA SER A 27 8.84 11.24 -3.55
C SER A 27 9.81 12.29 -4.11
N ASP A 28 11.12 12.09 -3.93
CA ASP A 28 12.19 12.93 -4.46
C ASP A 28 12.78 12.42 -5.78
N LEU A 29 12.20 11.34 -6.35
CA LEU A 29 12.51 10.76 -7.65
C LEU A 29 13.96 10.28 -7.84
N ARG A 30 14.75 10.15 -6.76
CA ARG A 30 16.16 9.74 -6.89
C ARG A 30 16.28 8.36 -7.52
N PHE A 31 15.42 7.42 -7.13
CA PHE A 31 15.45 6.08 -7.69
C PHE A 31 15.05 6.10 -9.17
N ILE A 32 13.95 6.77 -9.49
CA ILE A 32 13.47 6.90 -10.88
C ILE A 32 14.50 7.58 -11.77
N TYR A 33 15.11 8.69 -11.36
CA TYR A 33 16.08 9.42 -12.17
C TYR A 33 17.36 8.61 -12.43
N HIS A 34 17.77 7.78 -11.47
CA HIS A 34 18.94 6.91 -11.65
C HIS A 34 18.71 5.88 -12.77
N TRP A 35 17.54 5.24 -12.79
CA TRP A 35 17.25 4.14 -13.73
C TRP A 35 16.61 4.59 -15.03
N ILE A 36 15.89 5.72 -15.02
CA ILE A 36 15.18 6.28 -16.18
C ILE A 36 15.63 7.75 -16.34
N PRO A 37 16.85 7.99 -16.84
CA PRO A 37 17.40 9.34 -16.96
C PRO A 37 16.59 10.24 -17.92
N LYS A 38 15.75 9.64 -18.76
CA LYS A 38 14.81 10.37 -19.62
C LYS A 38 13.73 11.16 -18.85
N PHE A 39 13.57 10.89 -17.56
CA PHE A 39 12.70 11.66 -16.67
C PHE A 39 13.42 12.80 -15.96
N LEU A 40 14.73 12.98 -16.14
CA LEU A 40 15.44 14.14 -15.60
C LEU A 40 14.80 15.44 -16.09
N GLY A 41 14.56 16.37 -15.16
CA GLY A 41 13.91 17.64 -15.43
C GLY A 41 12.38 17.62 -15.30
N TYR A 42 11.75 16.45 -15.18
CA TYR A 42 10.32 16.34 -14.89
C TYR A 42 10.09 16.21 -13.39
N SER A 43 9.22 17.04 -12.83
CA SER A 43 8.76 16.87 -11.45
C SER A 43 7.88 15.64 -11.31
N LEU A 44 7.62 15.20 -10.06
CA LEU A 44 6.71 14.08 -9.81
C LEU A 44 5.34 14.34 -10.43
N GLN A 45 4.81 15.55 -10.30
CA GLN A 45 3.53 15.92 -10.90
C GLN A 45 3.56 15.83 -12.44
N ASP A 46 4.66 16.21 -13.07
CA ASP A 46 4.79 16.12 -14.53
C ASP A 46 4.82 14.66 -15.01
N ILE A 47 5.50 13.78 -14.26
CA ILE A 47 5.53 12.33 -14.53
C ILE A 47 4.13 11.74 -14.36
N LEU A 48 3.43 12.07 -13.28
CA LEU A 48 2.09 11.57 -12.99
C LEU A 48 1.04 12.04 -14.02
N GLN A 49 1.21 13.25 -14.56
CA GLN A 49 0.37 13.80 -15.62
C GLN A 49 0.76 13.32 -17.02
N GLY A 50 1.89 12.61 -17.16
CA GLY A 50 2.34 12.07 -18.43
C GLY A 50 2.94 13.10 -19.39
N LYS A 51 3.44 14.25 -18.91
CA LYS A 51 4.01 15.30 -19.78
C LYS A 51 5.20 14.82 -20.62
N TYR A 52 5.93 13.81 -20.15
CA TYR A 52 7.02 13.18 -20.90
C TYR A 52 6.56 12.49 -22.20
N ILE A 53 5.27 12.16 -22.31
CA ILE A 53 4.69 11.46 -23.47
C ILE A 53 4.67 12.38 -24.69
N GLU A 54 4.34 13.66 -24.50
CA GLU A 54 4.26 14.66 -25.57
C GLU A 54 5.59 14.83 -26.31
N HIS A 55 6.70 14.64 -25.59
CA HIS A 55 8.05 14.74 -26.13
C HIS A 55 8.59 13.40 -26.69
N GLY A 56 7.81 12.32 -26.63
CA GLY A 56 8.19 10.99 -27.13
C GLY A 56 9.40 10.36 -26.43
N LEU A 57 9.79 10.86 -25.25
CA LEU A 57 11.01 10.43 -24.56
C LEU A 57 10.84 9.03 -23.96
N TYR A 58 9.64 8.73 -23.47
CA TYR A 58 9.30 7.45 -22.84
C TYR A 58 7.89 7.01 -23.21
N LEU A 59 7.65 5.70 -23.19
CA LEU A 59 6.38 5.13 -23.61
C LEU A 59 5.26 5.48 -22.61
N PRO A 60 4.03 5.75 -23.10
CA PRO A 60 2.88 5.91 -22.23
C PRO A 60 2.58 4.59 -21.48
N PRO A 61 1.84 4.65 -20.35
CA PRO A 61 1.38 3.45 -19.67
C PRO A 61 0.65 2.50 -20.63
N ILE A 62 1.07 1.22 -20.65
CA ILE A 62 0.48 0.19 -21.53
C ILE A 62 -1.00 -0.05 -21.17
N LEU A 63 -1.36 0.11 -19.90
CA LEU A 63 -2.69 -0.15 -19.38
C LEU A 63 -3.16 1.00 -18.49
N ASP A 64 -4.46 1.29 -18.56
CA ASP A 64 -5.14 2.11 -17.57
C ASP A 64 -5.27 1.32 -16.26
N TRP A 65 -4.67 1.84 -15.19
CA TRP A 65 -4.69 1.20 -13.88
C TRP A 65 -6.10 1.08 -13.29
N SER A 66 -6.93 2.10 -13.39
CA SER A 66 -8.30 2.12 -12.86
C SER A 66 -9.15 1.06 -13.54
N LYS A 67 -9.07 0.98 -14.87
CA LYS A 67 -9.75 -0.05 -15.66
C LYS A 67 -9.22 -1.44 -15.34
N THR A 68 -7.90 -1.59 -15.26
CA THR A 68 -7.24 -2.87 -14.96
C THR A 68 -7.62 -3.37 -13.57
N ARG A 69 -7.62 -2.49 -12.56
CA ARG A 69 -8.05 -2.81 -11.19
C ARG A 69 -9.49 -3.27 -11.14
N LEU A 70 -10.39 -2.61 -11.88
CA LEU A 70 -11.81 -2.98 -11.90
C LEU A 70 -12.04 -4.36 -12.53
N VAL A 71 -11.47 -4.60 -13.71
CA VAL A 71 -11.65 -5.85 -14.45
C VAL A 71 -10.97 -7.01 -13.73
N ASN A 72 -9.67 -6.89 -13.44
CA ASN A 72 -8.92 -7.95 -12.78
C ASN A 72 -9.41 -8.17 -11.35
N GLY A 73 -9.87 -7.11 -10.67
CA GLY A 73 -10.43 -7.24 -9.34
C GLY A 73 -11.65 -8.15 -9.28
N LYS A 74 -12.56 -8.06 -10.27
CA LYS A 74 -13.72 -8.96 -10.37
C LYS A 74 -13.28 -10.41 -10.60
N ILE A 75 -12.34 -10.62 -11.53
CA ILE A 75 -11.84 -11.95 -11.89
C ILE A 75 -11.16 -12.61 -10.67
N VAL A 76 -10.23 -11.91 -10.03
CA VAL A 76 -9.50 -12.41 -8.85
C VAL A 76 -10.47 -12.69 -7.71
N SER A 77 -11.45 -11.81 -7.47
CA SER A 77 -12.48 -12.03 -6.44
C SER A 77 -13.27 -13.32 -6.70
N ALA A 78 -13.72 -13.54 -7.94
CA ALA A 78 -14.46 -14.75 -8.31
C ALA A 78 -13.62 -16.03 -8.12
N ILE A 79 -12.34 -16.01 -8.51
CA ILE A 79 -11.42 -17.14 -8.33
C ILE A 79 -11.24 -17.44 -6.83
N ARG A 80 -10.96 -16.41 -6.02
CA ARG A 80 -10.76 -16.57 -4.57
C ARG A 80 -12.01 -17.11 -3.88
N LYS A 81 -13.19 -16.67 -4.29
CA LYS A 81 -14.47 -17.19 -3.76
C LYS A 81 -14.59 -18.70 -3.99
N ARG A 82 -14.37 -19.16 -5.23
CA ARG A 82 -14.41 -20.60 -5.57
C ARG A 82 -13.39 -21.43 -4.79
N VAL A 83 -12.17 -20.92 -4.65
CA VAL A 83 -11.11 -21.60 -3.89
C VAL A 83 -11.48 -21.71 -2.41
N ARG A 84 -12.02 -20.64 -1.80
CA ARG A 84 -12.46 -20.66 -0.41
C ARG A 84 -13.58 -21.68 -0.18
N GLU A 85 -14.59 -21.67 -1.04
CA GLU A 85 -15.72 -22.63 -0.97
C GLU A 85 -15.21 -24.07 -1.06
N ARG A 86 -14.29 -24.36 -1.99
CA ARG A 86 -13.65 -25.67 -2.12
C ARG A 86 -12.89 -26.08 -0.85
N LEU A 87 -12.06 -25.19 -0.31
CA LEU A 87 -11.26 -25.47 0.89
C LEU A 87 -12.14 -25.76 2.11
N LEU A 88 -13.23 -24.99 2.28
CA LEU A 88 -14.18 -25.19 3.37
C LEU A 88 -14.96 -26.51 3.22
N ALA A 89 -15.32 -26.89 1.99
CA ALA A 89 -16.05 -28.13 1.73
C ALA A 89 -15.19 -29.39 1.88
N ASN A 90 -13.94 -29.35 1.40
CA ASN A 90 -13.09 -30.53 1.34
C ASN A 90 -12.24 -30.73 2.61
N GLY A 91 -11.91 -29.66 3.34
CA GLY A 91 -11.02 -29.72 4.50
C GLY A 91 -9.62 -30.24 4.14
N GLY A 92 -8.98 -30.90 5.11
CA GLY A 92 -7.67 -31.54 4.96
C GLY A 92 -6.48 -30.57 5.04
N ASP A 93 -5.30 -31.06 4.67
CA ASP A 93 -4.03 -30.36 4.88
C ASP A 93 -3.98 -28.97 4.20
N GLU A 94 -4.60 -28.81 3.02
CA GLU A 94 -4.68 -27.50 2.36
C GLU A 94 -5.49 -26.49 3.18
N TYR A 95 -6.56 -26.94 3.82
CA TYR A 95 -7.41 -26.09 4.67
C TYR A 95 -6.70 -25.70 5.96
N GLU A 96 -6.05 -26.65 6.63
CA GLU A 96 -5.29 -26.39 7.86
C GLU A 96 -4.13 -25.42 7.60
N ASN A 97 -3.40 -25.59 6.50
CA ASN A 97 -2.38 -24.65 6.07
C ASN A 97 -2.96 -23.26 5.80
N ALA A 98 -4.15 -23.19 5.20
CA ALA A 98 -4.83 -21.92 4.95
C ALA A 98 -5.25 -21.21 6.24
N ILE A 99 -5.73 -21.95 7.26
CA ILE A 99 -6.00 -21.42 8.60
C ILE A 99 -4.71 -20.90 9.24
N ALA A 100 -3.65 -21.70 9.28
CA ALA A 100 -2.38 -21.31 9.89
C ALA A 100 -1.83 -20.01 9.26
N THR A 101 -1.96 -19.90 7.93
CA THR A 101 -1.54 -18.69 7.22
C THR A 101 -2.46 -17.50 7.54
N LYS A 102 -3.78 -17.71 7.62
CA LYS A 102 -4.74 -16.69 8.06
C LYS A 102 -4.37 -16.13 9.43
N THR A 103 -4.16 -17.00 10.42
CA THR A 103 -3.80 -16.60 11.79
C THR A 103 -2.48 -15.84 11.84
N THR A 104 -1.51 -16.23 11.03
CA THR A 104 -0.21 -15.52 10.95
C THR A 104 -0.40 -14.09 10.43
N VAL A 105 -1.23 -13.91 9.40
CA VAL A 105 -1.54 -12.59 8.85
C VAL A 105 -2.32 -11.73 9.85
N GLU A 106 -3.32 -12.30 10.53
CA GLU A 106 -4.11 -11.60 11.56
C GLU A 106 -3.21 -11.08 12.70
N LYS A 107 -2.32 -11.94 13.23
CA LYS A 107 -1.34 -11.55 14.25
C LYS A 107 -0.41 -10.43 13.79
N TYR A 108 0.01 -10.44 12.53
CA TYR A 108 0.81 -9.36 11.96
C TYR A 108 0.03 -8.04 11.93
N PHE A 109 -1.23 -8.07 11.49
CA PHE A 109 -2.10 -6.89 11.49
C PHE A 109 -2.34 -6.34 12.89
N GLU A 110 -2.66 -7.20 13.87
CA GLU A 110 -2.84 -6.81 15.27
C GLU A 110 -1.59 -6.14 15.85
N SER A 111 -0.41 -6.70 15.57
CA SER A 111 0.87 -6.12 15.99
C SER A 111 1.11 -4.74 15.39
N LYS A 112 0.80 -4.57 14.09
CA LYS A 112 0.97 -3.29 13.39
C LYS A 112 -0.05 -2.24 13.84
N ASP A 113 -1.29 -2.62 14.08
CA ASP A 113 -2.32 -1.73 14.63
C ASP A 113 -1.94 -1.22 16.03
N LYS A 114 -1.40 -2.11 16.88
CA LYS A 114 -0.88 -1.71 18.19
C LYS A 114 0.27 -0.70 18.07
N GLN A 115 1.24 -0.93 17.18
CA GLN A 115 2.34 0.00 16.94
C GLN A 115 1.83 1.36 16.45
N TYR A 116 0.84 1.37 15.57
CA TYR A 116 0.24 2.59 15.06
C TYR A 116 -0.49 3.38 16.14
N LYS A 117 -1.27 2.72 17.00
CA LYS A 117 -1.94 3.36 18.15
C LYS A 117 -0.94 3.98 19.12
N GLN A 118 0.16 3.28 19.41
CA GLN A 118 1.23 3.81 20.26
C GLN A 118 1.91 5.04 19.66
N PHE A 119 2.12 5.04 18.34
CA PHE A 119 2.65 6.20 17.63
C PHE A 119 1.72 7.41 17.76
N LEU A 120 0.41 7.23 17.52
CA LEU A 120 -0.58 8.31 17.64
C LEU A 120 -0.66 8.86 19.07
N GLU A 121 -0.57 7.99 20.08
CA GLU A 121 -0.54 8.41 21.48
C GLU A 121 0.71 9.23 21.80
N LEU A 122 1.89 8.81 21.31
CA LEU A 122 3.15 9.54 21.48
C LEU A 122 3.10 10.90 20.78
N GLU A 123 2.59 10.96 19.54
CA GLU A 123 2.43 12.19 18.77
C GLU A 123 1.53 13.18 19.52
N SER A 124 0.38 12.72 20.04
CA SER A 124 -0.51 13.56 20.84
C SER A 124 0.14 14.06 22.14
N GLN A 125 0.91 13.21 22.83
CA GLN A 125 1.64 13.62 24.04
C GLN A 125 2.70 14.69 23.75
N LEU A 126 3.40 14.58 22.62
CA LEU A 126 4.40 15.56 22.18
C LEU A 126 3.74 16.91 21.84
N GLU A 127 2.63 16.90 21.11
CA GLU A 127 1.86 18.12 20.80
C GLU A 127 1.37 18.81 22.08
N ASN A 128 0.77 18.06 23.00
CA ASN A 128 0.27 18.60 24.27
C ASN A 128 1.41 19.16 25.15
N SER A 129 2.57 18.50 25.17
CA SER A 129 3.74 18.97 25.93
C SER A 129 4.36 20.23 25.34
N SER A 130 4.34 20.37 24.00
CA SER A 130 4.78 21.56 23.29
C SER A 130 3.87 22.77 23.60
N ILE A 131 2.55 22.56 23.56
CA ILE A 131 1.56 23.60 23.90
C ILE A 131 1.73 24.06 25.36
N ALA A 132 1.81 23.12 26.30
CA ALA A 132 1.99 23.44 27.72
C ALA A 132 3.30 24.20 28.01
N SER A 133 4.35 23.96 27.22
CA SER A 133 5.63 24.68 27.34
C SER A 133 5.53 26.12 26.84
N ILE A 134 4.78 26.36 25.76
CA ILE A 134 4.51 27.70 25.22
C ILE A 134 3.67 28.53 26.19
N GLU A 135 2.64 27.93 26.79
CA GLU A 135 1.77 28.62 27.76
C GLU A 135 2.53 29.03 29.02
N LYS A 136 3.42 28.17 29.53
CA LYS A 136 4.29 28.53 30.68
C LYS A 136 5.24 29.69 30.38
N GLN A 137 5.78 29.77 29.16
CA GLN A 137 6.64 30.90 28.76
C GLN A 137 5.88 32.22 28.65
N ARG A 138 4.61 32.18 28.20
CA ARG A 138 3.73 33.35 28.14
C ARG A 138 3.28 33.85 29.51
N ALA A 139 3.06 32.96 30.46
CA ALA A 139 2.64 33.32 31.82
C ALA A 139 3.78 33.90 32.69
N ALA A 140 5.03 33.79 32.25
CA ALA A 140 6.21 34.28 32.96
C ALA A 140 6.71 35.65 32.46
N GLN A 141 6.02 36.27 31.50
CA GLN A 141 6.22 37.65 31.02
C GLN A 141 5.15 38.57 31.61
#